data_AF-A0A1U9JQZ4-F1
#
_entry.id   AF-A0A1U9JQZ4-F1
#
_cell.length_a   1.000
_cell.length_b   1.000
_cell.length_c   1.000
_cell.angle_alpha   90.00
_cell.angle_beta   90.00
_cell.angle_gamma   90.00
#
_symmetry.space_group_name_H-M   'P 1'
#
loop_
_entity.id
_entity.type
_entity.pdbx_description
1 polymer ?
#
loop_
_entity_poly.entity_id
_entity_poly.type
_entity_poly.pdbx_seq_one_letter_code
_entity_poly.pdbx_strand_id
1 'polypeptide(L)'
;MPLTRLTALAARPWRLALLSCLLGVGITLLWHTLSTPGPVLFVKLHNQLPQIVPLVVFEHGNDFTQERITLTQLQAGETRVVALNHRPGMGYTVTIPWSATRQTSVCVGKFTDSWVNELSITADGIVSH
;
A
#
# COMPACT_ATOMS: atom_id res chain seq x y z
N MET A 1 -0.14 -68.63 24.80
CA MET A 1 0.46 -67.28 24.69
C MET A 1 -0.29 -66.51 23.62
N PRO A 2 -1.25 -65.63 23.94
CA PRO A 2 -1.88 -64.81 22.93
C PRO A 2 -0.95 -63.64 22.61
N LEU A 3 -0.57 -63.51 21.34
CA LEU A 3 0.11 -62.32 20.84
C LEU A 3 -0.73 -61.09 21.20
N THR A 4 -0.17 -60.27 22.06
CA THR A 4 -0.63 -58.93 22.39
C THR A 4 -0.84 -58.18 21.09
N ARG A 5 -2.11 -57.82 20.84
CA ARG A 5 -2.50 -56.89 19.79
C ARG A 5 -1.65 -55.63 19.95
N LEU A 6 -0.63 -55.50 19.10
CA LEU A 6 -0.13 -54.21 18.69
C LEU A 6 -1.31 -53.52 18.02
N THR A 7 -2.14 -52.85 18.83
CA THR A 7 -2.98 -51.77 18.36
C THR A 7 -2.02 -50.70 17.90
N ALA A 8 -1.48 -50.88 16.69
CA ALA A 8 -1.10 -49.75 15.88
C ALA A 8 -2.27 -48.78 16.01
N LEU A 9 -1.99 -47.56 16.42
CA LEU A 9 -2.89 -46.44 16.16
C LEU A 9 -3.02 -46.38 14.64
N ALA A 10 -3.83 -47.26 14.06
CA ALA A 10 -4.28 -47.18 12.69
C ALA A 10 -5.28 -46.03 12.72
N ALA A 11 -4.74 -44.81 12.76
CA ALA A 11 -5.51 -43.62 12.46
C ALA A 11 -6.18 -43.92 11.13
N ARG A 12 -7.49 -44.17 11.21
CA ARG A 12 -8.34 -44.53 10.08
C ARG A 12 -7.96 -43.57 8.94
N PRO A 13 -7.62 -44.05 7.73
CA PRO A 13 -6.83 -43.28 6.76
C PRO A 13 -7.42 -41.91 6.43
N TRP A 14 -8.75 -41.76 6.54
CA TRP A 14 -9.44 -40.48 6.42
C TRP A 14 -9.03 -39.43 7.47
N ARG A 15 -8.63 -39.82 8.68
CA ARG A 15 -8.14 -38.90 9.73
C ARG A 15 -6.79 -38.30 9.36
N LEU A 16 -5.89 -39.11 8.79
CA LEU A 16 -4.59 -38.63 8.29
C LEU A 16 -4.79 -37.76 7.04
N ALA A 17 -5.71 -38.14 6.15
CA ALA A 17 -6.10 -37.31 5.01
C ALA A 17 -6.71 -35.97 5.45
N LEU A 18 -7.58 -35.97 6.46
CA LEU A 18 -8.15 -34.74 7.01
C LEU A 18 -7.07 -33.86 7.66
N LEU A 19 -6.18 -34.45 8.47
CA LEU A 19 -5.11 -33.71 9.15
C LEU A 19 -4.15 -33.07 8.14
N SER A 20 -3.74 -33.82 7.12
CA SER A 20 -2.87 -33.29 6.04
C SER A 20 -3.56 -32.20 5.23
N CYS A 21 -4.86 -32.33 4.96
CA CYS A 21 -5.64 -31.28 4.31
C CYS A 21 -5.69 -30.01 5.16
N LEU A 22 -6.00 -30.12 6.46
CA LEU A 22 -6.03 -28.97 7.38
C LEU A 22 -4.65 -28.30 7.50
N LEU A 23 -3.58 -29.09 7.58
CA LEU A 23 -2.21 -28.58 7.61
C LEU A 23 -1.87 -27.84 6.30
N GLY A 24 -2.22 -28.41 5.15
CA GLY A 24 -2.02 -27.79 3.84
C GLY A 24 -2.78 -26.47 3.69
N VAL A 25 -4.03 -26.42 4.15
CA VAL A 25 -4.82 -25.18 4.20
C VAL A 25 -4.15 -24.16 5.13
N GLY A 26 -3.73 -24.57 6.33
CA GLY A 26 -3.06 -23.69 7.27
C GLY A 26 -1.76 -23.09 6.73
N ILE A 27 -0.91 -23.91 6.10
CA ILE A 27 0.34 -23.47 5.45
C ILE A 27 0.03 -22.50 4.31
N THR A 28 -0.97 -22.81 3.48
CA THR A 28 -1.36 -21.97 2.34
C THR A 28 -1.89 -20.62 2.81
N LEU A 29 -2.73 -20.59 3.86
CA LEU A 29 -3.22 -19.35 4.47
C LEU A 29 -2.08 -18.52 5.06
N LEU A 30 -1.16 -19.15 5.79
CA LEU A 30 0.00 -18.46 6.37
C LEU A 30 0.89 -17.87 5.27
N TRP A 31 1.23 -18.66 4.25
CA TRP A 31 1.99 -18.20 3.09
C TRP A 31 1.29 -17.01 2.42
N HIS A 32 -0.02 -17.12 2.18
CA HIS A 32 -0.80 -16.05 1.60
C HIS A 32 -0.72 -14.77 2.44
N THR A 33 -0.84 -14.85 3.77
CA THR A 33 -0.75 -13.66 4.63
C THR A 33 0.64 -13.00 4.64
N LEU A 34 1.71 -13.76 4.42
CA LEU A 34 3.08 -13.27 4.44
C LEU A 34 3.55 -12.77 3.06
N SER A 35 3.03 -13.34 1.98
CA SER A 35 3.48 -13.06 0.61
C SER A 35 2.56 -12.14 -0.17
N THR A 36 1.34 -11.87 0.30
CA THR A 36 0.45 -10.92 -0.37
C THR A 36 0.94 -9.50 -0.08
N PRO A 37 1.08 -8.63 -1.10
CA PRO A 37 1.40 -7.23 -0.89
C PRO A 37 0.43 -6.60 0.11
N GLY A 38 0.95 -5.68 0.93
CA GLY A 38 0.13 -4.94 1.87
C GLY A 38 -0.94 -4.09 1.17
N PRO A 39 -1.88 -3.50 1.93
CA PRO A 39 -2.83 -2.55 1.37
C PRO A 39 -2.11 -1.37 0.73
N VAL A 40 -2.77 -0.75 -0.25
CA VAL A 40 -2.26 0.41 -0.98
C VAL A 40 -2.77 1.68 -0.31
N LEU A 41 -1.89 2.66 -0.12
CA LEU A 41 -2.28 4.00 0.32
C LEU A 41 -2.76 4.81 -0.88
N PHE A 42 -3.99 5.30 -0.83
CA PHE A 42 -4.54 6.14 -1.89
C PHE A 42 -4.39 7.62 -1.54
N VAL A 43 -4.02 8.43 -2.53
CA VAL A 43 -3.98 9.88 -2.41
C VAL A 43 -4.96 10.46 -3.42
N LYS A 44 -5.99 11.15 -2.94
CA LYS A 44 -6.85 11.98 -3.77
C LYS A 44 -6.20 13.35 -3.89
N LEU A 45 -5.79 13.69 -5.10
CA LEU A 45 -5.16 14.96 -5.41
C LEU A 45 -6.14 15.84 -6.17
N HIS A 46 -6.51 16.96 -5.56
CA HIS A 46 -7.41 17.95 -6.12
C HIS A 46 -6.61 19.14 -6.65
N ASN A 47 -6.69 19.41 -7.96
CA ASN A 47 -6.17 20.66 -8.51
C ASN A 47 -7.22 21.75 -8.39
N GLN A 48 -7.08 22.64 -7.42
CA GLN A 48 -7.99 23.77 -7.22
C GLN A 48 -7.53 25.02 -7.99
N LEU A 49 -6.42 24.94 -8.73
CA LEU A 49 -5.95 26.04 -9.56
C LEU A 49 -6.80 26.15 -10.84
N PRO A 50 -6.93 27.36 -11.41
CA PRO A 50 -7.59 27.59 -12.69
C PRO A 50 -6.71 27.19 -13.90
N GLN A 51 -5.60 26.49 -13.67
CA GLN A 51 -4.61 26.13 -14.67
C GLN A 51 -4.15 24.68 -14.51
N ILE A 52 -3.54 24.14 -15.56
CA ILE A 52 -2.96 22.79 -15.56
C ILE A 52 -1.74 22.76 -14.63
N VAL A 53 -1.65 21.71 -13.80
CA VAL A 53 -0.42 21.36 -13.11
C VAL A 53 0.36 20.38 -13.98
N PRO A 54 1.52 20.77 -14.54
CA PRO A 54 2.17 19.99 -15.58
C PRO A 54 2.74 18.67 -15.06
N LEU A 55 3.21 18.67 -13.81
CA LEU A 55 3.86 17.53 -13.20
C LEU A 55 3.63 17.54 -11.69
N VAL A 56 3.27 16.38 -11.14
CA VAL A 56 3.24 16.13 -9.69
C VAL A 56 4.04 14.87 -9.43
N VAL A 57 4.97 14.95 -8.48
CA VAL A 57 5.88 13.88 -8.13
C VAL A 57 5.63 13.48 -6.69
N PHE A 58 5.43 12.18 -6.46
CA PHE A 58 5.34 11.59 -5.14
C PHE A 58 6.61 10.78 -4.88
N GLU A 59 7.24 10.99 -3.73
CA GLU A 59 8.44 10.25 -3.32
C GLU A 59 8.29 9.75 -1.90
N HIS A 60 8.63 8.48 -1.68
CA HIS A 60 8.72 7.88 -0.36
C HIS A 60 9.79 6.80 -0.30
N GLY A 61 10.30 6.55 0.89
CA GLY A 61 11.18 5.43 1.20
C GLY A 61 10.40 4.29 1.83
N ASN A 62 10.86 3.07 1.59
CA ASN A 62 10.55 1.85 2.33
C ASN A 62 11.84 1.32 2.97
N ASP A 63 11.77 0.23 3.73
CA ASP A 63 12.91 -0.28 4.53
C ASP A 63 14.20 -0.49 3.73
N PHE A 64 14.10 -0.82 2.43
CA PHE A 64 15.25 -1.08 1.55
C PHE A 64 15.11 -0.47 0.14
N THR A 65 14.04 0.25 -0.16
CA THR A 65 13.75 0.79 -1.50
C THR A 65 13.28 2.23 -1.42
N GLN A 66 13.40 2.93 -2.55
CA GLN A 66 12.77 4.23 -2.75
C GLN A 66 11.82 4.13 -3.94
N GLU A 67 10.66 4.75 -3.82
CA GLU A 67 9.68 4.81 -4.89
C GLU A 67 9.40 6.25 -5.28
N ARG A 68 9.24 6.45 -6.60
CA ARG A 68 8.94 7.73 -7.22
C ARG A 68 7.82 7.55 -8.22
N ILE A 69 6.70 8.21 -7.98
CA ILE A 69 5.53 8.19 -8.86
C ILE A 69 5.37 9.58 -9.50
N THR A 70 5.17 9.59 -10.81
CA THR A 70 5.06 10.84 -11.58
C THR A 70 3.70 10.91 -12.25
N LEU A 71 2.91 11.91 -11.89
CA LEU A 71 1.65 12.25 -12.53
C LEU A 71 1.89 13.44 -13.47
N THR A 72 1.51 13.30 -14.73
CA THR A 72 1.61 14.36 -15.74
C THR A 72 0.24 14.98 -15.99
N GLN A 73 0.23 16.28 -16.26
CA GLN A 73 -0.93 17.04 -16.74
C GLN A 73 -2.22 16.84 -15.94
N LEU A 74 -2.23 17.30 -14.69
CA LEU A 74 -3.45 17.38 -13.90
C LEU A 74 -4.23 18.63 -14.32
N GLN A 75 -5.41 18.45 -14.91
CA GLN A 75 -6.22 19.54 -15.47
C GLN A 75 -6.75 20.48 -14.38
N ALA A 76 -7.11 21.70 -14.77
CA ALA A 76 -7.73 22.67 -13.86
C ALA A 76 -9.04 22.10 -13.29
N GLY A 77 -9.21 22.15 -11.97
CA GLY A 77 -10.38 21.59 -11.28
C GLY A 77 -10.42 20.05 -11.18
N GLU A 78 -9.44 19.35 -11.74
CA GLU A 78 -9.45 17.88 -11.77
C GLU A 78 -9.14 17.28 -10.40
N THR A 79 -9.78 16.15 -10.09
CA THR A 79 -9.36 15.24 -9.01
C THR A 79 -8.78 13.96 -9.59
N ARG A 80 -7.57 13.60 -9.18
CA ARG A 80 -6.93 12.34 -9.56
C ARG A 80 -6.61 11.50 -8.33
N VAL A 81 -6.83 10.19 -8.42
CA VAL A 81 -6.42 9.24 -7.39
C VAL A 81 -5.08 8.62 -7.78
N VAL A 82 -4.11 8.66 -6.86
CA VAL A 82 -2.79 8.05 -7.00
C VAL A 82 -2.63 6.96 -5.95
N ALA A 83 -2.16 5.80 -6.39
CA ALA A 83 -1.87 4.66 -5.52
C ALA A 83 -0.38 4.69 -5.13
N LEU A 84 -0.10 4.65 -3.83
CA LEU A 84 1.25 4.56 -3.27
C LEU A 84 1.41 3.21 -2.59
N ASN A 85 2.50 2.50 -2.90
CA ASN A 85 2.90 1.30 -2.13
C ASN A 85 3.61 1.74 -0.84
N HIS A 86 2.84 2.39 0.03
CA HIS A 86 3.33 3.02 1.25
C HIS A 86 2.38 2.75 2.41
N ARG A 87 2.92 2.74 3.63
CA ARG A 87 2.10 2.58 4.84
C ARG A 87 1.66 3.94 5.39
N PRO A 88 0.45 4.05 5.97
CA PRO A 88 0.05 5.23 6.73
C PRO A 88 1.06 5.59 7.82
N GLY A 89 1.21 6.87 8.10
CA GLY A 89 1.96 7.38 9.25
C GLY A 89 3.45 7.60 8.99
N MET A 90 3.99 6.98 7.94
CA MET A 90 5.41 7.06 7.56
C MET A 90 5.76 8.38 6.84
N GLY A 91 4.76 9.04 6.25
CA GLY A 91 4.91 10.27 5.50
C GLY A 91 5.53 10.09 4.11
N TYR A 92 5.17 10.97 3.17
CA TYR A 92 5.68 10.99 1.81
C TYR A 92 5.80 12.43 1.31
N THR A 93 6.70 12.66 0.37
CA THR A 93 6.93 13.97 -0.21
C THR A 93 6.12 14.13 -1.49
N VAL A 94 5.44 15.26 -1.64
CA VAL A 94 4.79 15.67 -2.87
C VAL A 94 5.47 16.92 -3.40
N THR A 95 5.94 16.87 -4.64
CA THR A 95 6.67 17.95 -5.29
C THR A 95 6.04 18.31 -6.62
N ILE A 96 5.85 19.62 -6.84
CA ILE A 96 5.40 20.20 -8.10
C ILE A 96 6.52 21.10 -8.64
N PRO A 97 7.27 20.66 -9.65
CA PRO A 97 8.28 21.49 -10.30
C PRO A 97 7.62 22.38 -11.35
N TRP A 98 7.23 23.59 -10.95
CA TRP A 98 6.58 24.57 -11.84
C TRP A 98 7.49 25.02 -12.99
N SER A 99 8.79 25.11 -12.75
CA SER A 99 9.82 25.45 -13.74
C SER A 99 11.20 24.93 -13.30
N ALA A 100 12.24 25.20 -14.09
CA ALA A 100 13.61 24.83 -13.76
C ALA A 100 14.14 25.45 -12.45
N THR A 101 13.57 26.57 -12.00
CA THR A 101 14.03 27.31 -10.81
C THR A 101 12.98 27.42 -9.71
N ARG A 102 11.74 26.97 -9.96
CA ARG A 102 10.64 27.08 -9.00
C ARG A 102 9.97 25.73 -8.79
N GLN A 103 9.93 25.30 -7.52
CA GLN A 103 9.19 24.12 -7.09
C GLN A 103 8.43 24.38 -5.80
N THR A 104 7.32 23.66 -5.62
CA THR A 104 6.62 23.55 -4.34
C THR A 104 6.79 22.12 -3.86
N SER A 105 7.23 21.91 -2.63
CA SER A 105 7.42 20.58 -2.05
C SER A 105 6.94 20.55 -0.62
N VAL A 106 6.20 19.50 -0.24
CA VAL A 106 5.68 19.30 1.11
C VAL A 106 5.79 17.83 1.51
N CYS A 107 6.08 17.57 2.79
CA CYS A 107 5.96 16.25 3.38
C CYS A 107 4.59 16.14 4.07
N VAL A 108 3.81 15.14 3.69
CA VAL A 108 2.42 14.92 4.13
C VAL A 108 2.24 13.48 4.59
N GLY A 109 1.13 13.19 5.26
CA GLY A 109 0.79 11.82 5.66
C GLY A 109 1.64 11.24 6.81
N LYS A 110 2.50 12.05 7.45
CA LYS A 110 3.21 11.65 8.65
C LYS A 110 2.25 11.69 9.85
N PHE A 111 2.29 10.67 10.70
CA PHE A 111 1.44 10.51 11.89
C PHE A 111 -0.08 10.32 11.65
N THR A 112 -0.54 10.16 10.40
CA THR A 112 -1.92 9.73 10.10
C THR A 112 -1.99 8.21 9.95
N ASP A 113 -3.06 7.58 10.41
CA ASP A 113 -3.34 6.16 10.21
C ASP A 113 -4.27 5.89 9.01
N SER A 114 -4.65 6.93 8.25
CA SER A 114 -5.55 6.81 7.10
C SER A 114 -4.88 6.14 5.89
N TRP A 115 -5.61 5.19 5.30
CA TRP A 115 -5.29 4.57 4.02
C TRP A 115 -5.74 5.40 2.81
N VAL A 116 -6.41 6.53 3.05
CA VAL A 116 -6.82 7.49 2.03
C VAL A 116 -6.48 8.89 2.50
N ASN A 117 -5.55 9.55 1.82
CA ASN A 117 -5.18 10.93 2.09
C ASN A 117 -5.79 11.86 1.04
N GLU A 118 -6.20 13.06 1.45
CA GLU A 118 -6.73 14.07 0.54
C GLU A 118 -5.79 15.27 0.53
N LEU A 119 -5.35 15.64 -0.67
CA LEU A 119 -4.45 16.76 -0.91
C LEU A 119 -5.09 17.75 -1.88
N SER A 120 -4.95 19.04 -1.61
CA SER A 120 -5.39 20.11 -2.50
C SER A 120 -4.21 20.96 -2.94
N ILE A 121 -4.08 21.18 -4.24
CA ILE A 121 -3.14 22.13 -4.83
C ILE A 121 -3.88 23.46 -4.98
N THR A 122 -3.44 24.46 -4.23
CA THR A 122 -4.04 25.80 -4.17
C THR A 122 -3.02 26.85 -4.60
N ALA A 123 -3.45 28.12 -4.66
CA ALA A 123 -2.54 29.24 -4.95
C ALA A 123 -1.44 29.40 -3.88
N ASP A 124 -1.72 28.98 -2.64
CA ASP A 124 -0.83 29.11 -1.49
C ASP A 124 0.13 27.92 -1.32
N GLY A 125 -0.14 26.80 -2.02
CA GLY A 125 0.72 25.61 -1.99
C GLY A 125 -0.04 24.30 -2.05
N ILE A 126 0.50 23.28 -1.38
CA ILE A 126 -0.11 21.96 -1.26
C ILE A 126 -0.61 21.80 0.17
N VAL A 127 -1.91 21.55 0.34
CA VAL A 127 -2.58 21.40 1.63
C VAL A 127 -3.02 19.95 1.80
N SER A 128 -2.75 19.37 2.97
CA SER A 128 -3.28 18.07 3.39
C SER A 128 -4.46 18.27 4.32
N HIS A 129 -5.49 17.45 4.15
CA HIS A 129 -6.68 17.41 5.00
C HIS A 129 -6.69 16.17 5.90
#